data_AF-A0A965HQJ7-F1
#
_entry.id   AF-A0A965HQJ7-F1
#
_cell.length_a   1.000
_cell.length_b   1.000
_cell.length_c   1.000
_cell.angle_alpha   90.00
_cell.angle_beta   90.00
_cell.angle_gamma   90.00
#
_symmetry.space_group_name_H-M   'P 1'
#
loop_
_entity.id
_entity.type
_entity.pdbx_description
1 polymer ?
#
loop_
_entity_poly.entity_id
_entity_poly.type
_entity_poly.pdbx_seq_one_letter_code
_entity_poly.pdbx_strand_id
1 'polypeptide(L)'
;MSSLQDLVFNLEEGPMRRVLVKVALVLLTVGLVTWIGFSQFNGLRTSEAMDLAQQARQLATGQGLTTQLIRPLALWQLRAKFGNNAPSVQQFPETLSPPLYPAALALVLKLGDV
;
A
#
# COMPACT_ATOMS: atom_id res chain seq x y z
N MET A 1 7.56 -47.86 -25.10
CA MET A 1 8.12 -47.49 -23.79
C MET A 1 8.90 -46.16 -23.87
N SER A 2 8.46 -45.22 -24.71
CA SER A 2 9.14 -43.95 -24.96
C SER A 2 8.65 -42.79 -24.09
N SER A 3 7.41 -42.84 -23.58
CA SER A 3 6.79 -41.69 -22.90
C SER A 3 7.53 -41.23 -21.63
N LEU A 4 8.13 -42.15 -20.86
CA LEU A 4 8.91 -41.78 -19.67
C LEU A 4 10.27 -41.21 -20.02
N GLN A 5 10.92 -41.72 -21.07
CA GLN A 5 12.22 -41.20 -21.54
C GLN A 5 12.05 -39.84 -22.20
N ASP A 6 11.00 -39.65 -22.99
CA ASP A 6 10.66 -38.36 -23.60
C ASP A 6 10.35 -37.30 -22.54
N LEU A 7 9.71 -37.68 -21.44
CA LEU A 7 9.44 -36.79 -20.30
C LEU A 7 10.73 -36.38 -19.59
N VAL A 8 11.60 -37.35 -19.29
CA VAL A 8 12.91 -37.09 -18.66
C VAL A 8 13.80 -36.22 -19.56
N PHE A 9 13.86 -36.52 -20.86
CA PHE A 9 14.62 -35.72 -21.83
C PHE A 9 14.11 -34.27 -21.89
N ASN A 10 12.79 -34.08 -21.94
CA ASN A 10 12.20 -32.74 -21.96
C ASN A 10 12.42 -31.98 -20.63
N LEU A 11 12.53 -32.70 -19.52
CA LEU A 11 12.83 -32.15 -18.19
C LEU A 11 14.30 -31.72 -18.05
N GLU A 12 15.23 -32.43 -18.68
CA GLU A 12 16.67 -32.17 -18.60
C GLU A 12 17.17 -31.18 -19.67
N GLU A 13 16.85 -31.40 -20.94
CA GLU A 13 17.37 -30.62 -22.07
C GLU A 13 16.29 -29.84 -22.84
N GLY A 14 15.02 -30.21 -22.65
CA GLY A 14 13.90 -29.63 -23.39
C GLY A 14 13.45 -28.23 -22.96
N PRO A 15 12.51 -27.63 -23.72
CA PRO A 15 11.90 -26.34 -23.40
C PRO A 15 11.12 -26.36 -22.07
N MET A 16 10.68 -27.54 -21.61
CA MET A 16 9.93 -27.71 -20.36
C MET A 16 10.76 -27.34 -19.13
N ARG A 17 12.08 -27.63 -19.12
CA ARG A 17 12.99 -27.18 -18.06
C ARG A 17 12.92 -25.68 -17.81
N ARG A 18 12.93 -24.88 -18.90
CA ARG A 18 12.89 -23.41 -18.79
C ARG A 18 11.57 -22.91 -18.20
N VAL A 19 10.46 -23.55 -18.55
CA VAL A 19 9.15 -23.22 -17.97
C VAL A 19 9.11 -23.59 -16.49
N LEU A 20 9.58 -24.79 -16.14
CA LEU A 20 9.62 -25.26 -14.75
C LEU A 20 10.48 -24.35 -13.87
N VAL A 21 11.66 -23.93 -14.34
CA VAL A 21 12.51 -22.99 -13.59
C VAL A 21 11.81 -21.65 -13.38
N LYS A 22 11.13 -21.11 -14.40
CA LYS A 22 10.37 -19.85 -14.27
C LYS A 22 9.21 -19.99 -13.28
N VAL A 23 8.46 -21.09 -13.35
CA VAL A 23 7.36 -21.36 -12.42
C VAL A 23 7.89 -21.53 -11.00
N ALA A 24 8.97 -22.29 -10.80
CA ALA A 24 9.61 -22.46 -9.50
C ALA A 24 10.11 -21.13 -8.94
N LEU A 25 10.71 -20.26 -9.76
CA LEU A 25 11.12 -18.91 -9.37
C LEU A 25 9.92 -18.06 -8.93
N VAL A 26 8.85 -18.03 -9.73
CA VAL A 26 7.63 -17.29 -9.39
C VAL A 26 7.03 -17.79 -8.08
N LEU A 27 6.92 -19.12 -7.90
CA LEU A 27 6.41 -19.72 -6.67
C LEU A 27 7.30 -19.40 -5.46
N LEU A 28 8.62 -19.43 -5.64
CA LEU A 28 9.57 -19.07 -4.59
C LEU A 28 9.44 -17.58 -4.22
N THR A 29 9.35 -16.68 -5.20
CA THR A 29 9.15 -15.25 -4.95
C THR A 29 7.82 -14.97 -4.26
N VAL A 30 6.72 -15.52 -4.76
CA VAL A 30 5.39 -15.35 -4.15
C VAL A 30 5.36 -15.96 -2.75
N GLY A 31 5.96 -17.14 -2.57
CA GLY A 31 6.08 -17.81 -1.28
C GLY A 31 6.85 -16.97 -0.26
N LEU A 32 8.01 -16.41 -0.65
CA LEU A 32 8.81 -15.55 0.22
C LEU A 32 8.08 -14.24 0.55
N VAL A 33 7.48 -13.57 -0.45
CA VAL A 33 6.71 -12.34 -0.23
C VAL A 33 5.55 -12.58 0.73
N THR A 34 4.83 -13.69 0.54
CA THR A 34 3.71 -14.08 1.40
C THR A 34 4.19 -14.41 2.80
N TRP A 35 5.24 -15.23 2.93
CA TRP A 35 5.82 -15.61 4.22
C TRP A 35 6.29 -14.39 5.01
N ILE A 36 7.07 -13.50 4.39
CA ILE A 36 7.53 -12.26 5.00
C ILE A 36 6.36 -11.37 5.36
N GLY A 37 5.39 -11.24 4.44
CA GLY A 37 4.14 -10.52 4.66
C GLY A 37 3.46 -10.99 5.94
N PHE A 38 3.13 -12.28 6.07
CA PHE A 38 2.45 -12.79 7.25
C PHE A 38 3.31 -12.77 8.53
N SER A 39 4.59 -13.12 8.45
CA SER A 39 5.46 -13.23 9.63
C SER A 39 5.88 -11.87 10.19
N GLN A 40 6.01 -10.85 9.34
CA GLN A 40 6.48 -9.52 9.72
C GLN A 40 5.42 -8.43 9.61
N PHE A 41 4.17 -8.77 9.26
CA PHE A 41 3.09 -7.80 9.29
C PHE A 41 2.80 -7.41 10.74
N ASN A 42 3.06 -6.15 11.03
CA ASN A 42 2.89 -5.59 12.35
C ASN A 42 1.77 -4.52 12.41
N GLY A 43 1.00 -4.36 11.34
CA GLY A 43 -0.02 -3.33 11.22
C GLY A 43 0.54 -1.90 11.32
N LEU A 44 -0.32 -0.97 11.74
CA LEU A 44 0.01 0.46 11.87
C LEU A 44 0.70 0.72 13.22
N ARG A 45 1.97 0.32 13.34
CA ARG A 45 2.72 0.40 14.62
C ARG A 45 3.22 1.79 15.00
N THR A 46 3.37 2.68 14.03
CA THR A 46 3.87 4.04 14.26
C THR A 46 2.73 5.05 14.14
N SER A 47 2.82 6.15 14.88
CA SER A 47 1.87 7.27 14.78
C SER A 47 1.80 7.81 13.34
N GLU A 48 2.93 7.86 12.65
CA GLU A 48 3.02 8.25 11.24
C GLU A 48 2.25 7.29 10.32
N ALA A 49 2.39 5.97 10.53
CA ALA A 49 1.65 4.99 9.73
C ALA A 49 0.14 5.12 9.95
N MET A 50 -0.29 5.33 11.19
CA MET A 50 -1.72 5.56 11.53
C MET A 50 -2.26 6.82 10.85
N ASP A 51 -1.49 7.91 10.92
CA ASP A 51 -1.87 9.19 10.35
C ASP A 51 -1.94 9.15 8.81
N LEU A 52 -0.95 8.55 8.13
CA LEU A 52 -0.98 8.39 6.67
C LEU A 52 -2.12 7.47 6.22
N ALA A 53 -2.42 6.40 6.98
CA ALA A 53 -3.57 5.55 6.70
C ALA A 53 -4.90 6.30 6.88
N GLN A 54 -4.98 7.19 7.87
CA GLN A 54 -6.16 8.03 8.10
C GLN A 54 -6.34 9.04 6.95
N GLN A 55 -5.29 9.72 6.51
CA GLN A 55 -5.31 10.62 5.35
C GLN A 55 -5.71 9.87 4.06
N ALA A 56 -5.16 8.68 3.84
CA ALA A 56 -5.50 7.85 2.69
C ALA A 56 -6.99 7.46 2.68
N ARG A 57 -7.55 7.15 3.86
CA ARG A 57 -8.99 6.87 4.00
C ARG A 57 -9.85 8.09 3.69
N GLN A 58 -9.45 9.28 4.11
CA GLN A 58 -10.16 10.53 3.77
C GLN A 58 -10.21 10.74 2.25
N LEU A 59 -9.09 10.56 1.57
CA LEU A 59 -9.01 10.63 0.11
C LEU A 59 -9.87 9.56 -0.57
N ALA A 60 -9.77 8.30 -0.14
CA ALA A 60 -10.53 7.19 -0.71
C ALA A 60 -12.06 7.37 -0.58
N THR A 61 -12.50 7.94 0.55
CA THR A 61 -13.92 8.25 0.82
C THR A 61 -14.40 9.57 0.20
N GLY A 62 -13.54 10.30 -0.51
CA GLY A 62 -13.91 11.54 -1.20
C GLY A 62 -13.98 12.78 -0.29
N GLN A 63 -13.44 12.72 0.93
CA GLN A 63 -13.36 13.86 1.86
C GLN A 63 -12.22 14.85 1.49
N GLY A 64 -11.34 14.45 0.56
CA GLY A 64 -10.20 15.24 0.13
C GLY A 64 -8.94 14.98 0.95
N LEU A 65 -7.91 15.80 0.77
CA LEU A 65 -6.66 15.71 1.52
C LEU A 65 -6.81 16.39 2.88
N THR A 66 -7.52 15.70 3.78
CA THR A 66 -7.83 16.16 5.13
C THR A 66 -7.23 15.23 6.17
N THR A 67 -6.97 15.76 7.36
CA THR A 67 -6.49 15.00 8.52
C THR A 67 -7.44 15.15 9.70
N GLN A 68 -7.57 14.08 10.48
CA GLN A 68 -8.27 14.09 11.78
C GLN A 68 -7.29 14.25 12.95
N LEU A 69 -5.98 14.30 12.65
CA LEU A 69 -4.94 14.52 13.63
C LEU A 69 -4.73 16.02 13.84
N ILE A 70 -4.96 16.48 15.07
CA ILE A 70 -4.76 17.89 15.41
C ILE A 70 -3.26 18.20 15.54
N ARG A 71 -2.74 19.02 14.63
CA ARG A 71 -1.33 19.47 14.63
C ARG A 71 -1.23 20.95 15.03
N PRO A 72 -0.55 21.31 16.13
CA PRO A 72 -0.46 22.70 16.59
C PRO A 72 0.08 23.67 15.52
N LEU A 73 1.09 23.25 14.76
CA LEU A 73 1.67 24.07 13.70
C LEU A 73 0.67 24.35 12.57
N ALA A 74 -0.05 23.31 12.12
CA ALA A 74 -1.04 23.46 11.06
C ALA A 74 -2.24 24.30 11.53
N LEU A 75 -2.66 24.14 12.79
CA LEU A 75 -3.67 25.00 13.42
C LEU A 75 -3.26 26.47 13.42
N TRP A 76 -2.01 26.76 13.76
CA TRP A 76 -1.49 28.12 13.73
C TRP A 76 -1.50 28.69 12.31
N GLN A 77 -1.04 27.93 11.32
CA GLN A 77 -1.07 28.34 9.90
C GLN A 77 -2.50 28.65 9.42
N LEU A 78 -3.47 27.81 9.79
CA LEU A 78 -4.86 28.01 9.43
C LEU A 78 -5.46 29.25 10.09
N ARG A 79 -5.20 29.45 11.38
CA ARG A 79 -5.65 30.67 12.10
C ARG A 79 -5.00 31.92 11.54
N ALA A 80 -3.72 31.87 11.20
CA ALA A 80 -3.01 33.00 10.59
C ALA A 80 -3.62 33.39 9.24
N LYS A 81 -4.12 32.41 8.46
CA LYS A 81 -4.71 32.65 7.13
C LYS A 81 -6.21 32.98 7.15
N PHE A 82 -6.99 32.31 7.99
CA PHE A 82 -8.45 32.35 7.96
C PHE A 82 -9.08 33.01 9.20
N GLY A 83 -8.31 33.30 10.25
CA GLY A 83 -8.81 33.90 11.49
C GLY A 83 -9.95 33.08 12.10
N ASN A 84 -11.08 33.75 12.38
CA ASN A 84 -12.28 33.12 12.94
C ASN A 84 -13.06 32.26 11.92
N ASN A 85 -12.72 32.33 10.63
CA ASN A 85 -13.34 31.52 9.56
C ASN A 85 -12.56 30.22 9.31
N ALA A 86 -11.76 29.76 10.28
CA ALA A 86 -11.00 28.53 10.14
C ALA A 86 -11.93 27.32 9.95
N PRO A 87 -11.57 26.37 9.06
CA PRO A 87 -12.28 25.09 8.90
C PRO A 87 -12.50 24.34 10.22
N SER A 88 -13.58 23.55 10.26
CA SER A 88 -13.88 22.71 11.41
C SER A 88 -12.78 21.67 11.63
N VAL A 89 -12.65 21.20 12.88
CA VAL A 89 -11.65 20.18 13.26
C VAL A 89 -11.89 18.86 12.50
N GLN A 90 -13.13 18.61 12.08
CA GLN A 90 -13.52 17.42 11.32
C GLN A 90 -13.09 17.46 9.85
N GLN A 91 -12.86 18.66 9.29
CA GLN A 91 -12.48 18.86 7.90
C GLN A 91 -11.18 19.67 7.83
N PHE A 92 -10.21 19.27 8.65
CA PHE A 92 -8.96 20.00 8.74
C PHE A 92 -8.09 19.68 7.51
N PRO A 93 -7.71 20.67 6.69
CA PRO A 93 -6.87 20.43 5.53
C PRO A 93 -5.46 20.01 5.97
N GLU A 94 -4.93 18.96 5.35
CA GLU A 94 -3.56 18.53 5.61
C GLU A 94 -2.57 19.43 4.84
N THR A 95 -1.65 20.06 5.56
CA THR A 95 -0.68 21.02 4.99
C THR A 95 0.78 20.61 5.16
N LEU A 96 1.07 19.58 5.95
CA LEU A 96 2.43 19.22 6.34
C LEU A 96 2.93 17.95 5.63
N SER A 97 2.02 17.14 5.10
CA SER A 97 2.32 15.87 4.45
C SER A 97 2.19 16.00 2.92
N PRO A 98 3.16 15.49 2.13
CA PRO A 98 3.06 15.53 0.67
C PRO A 98 1.92 14.63 0.18
N PRO A 99 1.16 15.06 -0.85
CA PRO A 99 -0.08 14.37 -1.26
C PRO A 99 0.14 13.03 -1.96
N LEU A 100 1.33 12.79 -2.52
CA LEU A 100 1.59 11.65 -3.40
C LEU A 100 1.42 10.30 -2.68
N TYR A 101 1.99 10.17 -1.48
CA TYR A 101 1.97 8.90 -0.75
C TYR A 101 0.56 8.58 -0.20
N PRO A 102 -0.15 9.50 0.47
CA PRO A 102 -1.56 9.30 0.82
C PRO A 102 -2.45 9.01 -0.39
N ALA A 103 -2.21 9.62 -1.55
CA ALA A 103 -2.97 9.35 -2.76
C ALA A 103 -2.73 7.94 -3.32
N ALA A 104 -1.49 7.46 -3.31
CA ALA A 104 -1.17 6.09 -3.71
C ALA A 104 -1.85 5.08 -2.77
N LEU A 105 -1.80 5.31 -1.46
CA LEU A 105 -2.51 4.48 -0.48
C LEU A 105 -4.02 4.54 -0.68
N ALA A 106 -4.58 5.72 -0.93
CA ALA A 106 -6.00 5.90 -1.18
C ALA A 106 -6.47 5.13 -2.41
N LEU A 107 -5.67 5.08 -3.48
CA LEU A 107 -5.96 4.28 -4.66
C LEU A 107 -5.99 2.79 -4.32
N VAL A 108 -5.04 2.28 -3.54
CA VAL A 108 -5.02 0.89 -3.10
C VAL A 108 -6.25 0.58 -2.22
N LEU A 109 -6.60 1.46 -1.28
CA LEU A 109 -7.79 1.31 -0.45
C LEU A 109 -9.08 1.29 -1.29
N LYS A 110 -9.20 2.22 -2.26
CA LYS A 110 -10.35 2.31 -3.16
C LYS A 110 -10.52 1.07 -4.02
N LEU A 111 -9.42 0.47 -4.48
CA LEU A 111 -9.46 -0.78 -5.24
C LEU A 111 -9.80 -2.00 -4.37
N GLY A 112 -9.54 -1.92 -3.06
CA GLY A 112 -9.84 -2.97 -2.09
C GLY A 112 -11.26 -2.92 -1.51
N ASP A 113 -11.92 -1.75 -1.53
CA ASP A 113 -13.35 -1.61 -1.27
C ASP A 113 -14.14 -2.20 -2.45
N VAL A 114 -14.41 -3.51 -2.41
CA VAL A 114 -15.45 -4.19 -3.23
C VAL A 114 -16.84 -3.80 -2.73
#